data_AF-A0A2E8KJV9-F1
#
_entry.id   AF-A0A2E8KJV9-F1
#
_cell.length_a   1.000
_cell.length_b   1.000
_cell.length_c   1.000
_cell.angle_alpha   90.00
_cell.angle_beta   90.00
_cell.angle_gamma   90.00
#
_symmetry.space_group_name_H-M   'P 1'
#
loop_
_entity.id
_entity.type
_entity.pdbx_description
1 polymer ?
#
loop_
_entity_poly.entity_id
_entity_poly.type
_entity_poly.pdbx_seq_one_letter_code
_entity_poly.pdbx_strand_id
1 'polypeptide(L)'
;RFRPYEVGIERCEKEIIEPPFRFVHNQPLDHDAETMHFTIAGHIHPTITIKGPSGDRITCRCFVATDIALILPAFGSFTGGHNIKVSHTTRLWLAQPDGVAAITPALAKANYNTKG
;
A
#
# COMPACT_ATOMS: atom_id res chain seq x y z
N ARG A 1 -16.36 -16.53 -21.57
CA ARG A 1 -15.21 -15.80 -20.97
C ARG A 1 -15.04 -14.54 -21.80
N PHE A 2 -15.39 -13.38 -21.25
CA PHE A 2 -15.30 -12.11 -21.98
C PHE A 2 -13.85 -11.70 -22.17
N ARG A 3 -13.54 -11.05 -23.28
CA ARG A 3 -12.27 -10.37 -23.50
C ARG A 3 -12.34 -8.97 -22.84
N PRO A 4 -11.25 -8.44 -22.28
CA PRO A 4 -11.28 -7.16 -21.56
C PRO A 4 -11.97 -6.01 -22.30
N TYR A 5 -11.71 -5.87 -23.60
CA TYR A 5 -12.31 -4.79 -24.40
C TYR A 5 -13.84 -4.90 -24.54
N GLU A 6 -14.43 -6.09 -24.40
CA GLU A 6 -15.89 -6.31 -24.49
C GLU A 6 -16.64 -5.70 -23.30
N VAL A 7 -15.92 -5.37 -22.22
CA VAL A 7 -16.45 -4.73 -21.02
C VAL A 7 -15.83 -3.33 -20.79
N GLY A 8 -15.23 -2.74 -21.83
CA GLY A 8 -14.65 -1.40 -21.77
C GLY A 8 -13.29 -1.33 -21.08
N ILE A 9 -12.60 -2.45 -20.85
CA ILE A 9 -11.22 -2.46 -20.36
C ILE A 9 -10.28 -2.32 -21.55
N GLU A 10 -9.63 -1.16 -21.66
CA GLU A 10 -8.73 -0.82 -22.77
C GLU A 10 -7.37 -1.51 -22.66
N ARG A 11 -6.86 -1.68 -21.42
CA ARG A 11 -5.53 -2.26 -21.15
C ARG A 11 -5.58 -3.21 -19.97
N CYS A 12 -4.85 -4.32 -20.07
CA CYS A 12 -4.68 -5.30 -19.00
C CYS A 12 -3.27 -5.90 -19.09
N GLU A 13 -2.28 -5.09 -18.72
CA GLU A 13 -0.88 -5.49 -18.74
C GLU A 13 -0.40 -5.90 -17.34
N LYS A 14 0.63 -6.75 -17.28
CA LYS A 14 1.28 -7.11 -16.01
C LYS A 14 2.05 -5.93 -15.40
N GLU A 15 2.55 -5.05 -16.27
CA GLU A 15 3.32 -3.87 -15.93
C GLU A 15 3.00 -2.75 -16.91
N ILE A 16 2.86 -1.53 -16.40
CA ILE A 16 2.68 -0.32 -17.20
C ILE A 16 3.71 0.71 -16.72
N ILE A 17 4.52 1.22 -17.65
CA ILE A 17 5.46 2.31 -17.39
C ILE A 17 4.88 3.59 -18.00
N GLU A 18 4.54 4.53 -17.15
CA GLU A 18 4.09 5.88 -17.51
C GLU A 18 4.94 6.86 -16.70
N PRO A 19 6.12 7.24 -17.21
CA PRO A 19 7.11 8.00 -16.43
C PRO A 19 6.49 9.26 -15.80
N PRO A 20 6.79 9.56 -14.53
CA PRO A 20 7.84 8.92 -13.71
C PRO A 20 7.39 7.63 -12.99
N PHE A 21 6.19 7.11 -13.28
CA PHE A 21 5.58 6.01 -12.56
C PHE A 21 5.71 4.66 -13.26
N ARG A 22 5.80 3.62 -12.43
CA ARG A 22 5.70 2.23 -12.84
C ARG A 22 4.55 1.58 -12.08
N PHE A 23 3.55 1.06 -12.78
CA PHE A 23 2.42 0.36 -12.20
C PHE A 23 2.60 -1.15 -12.33
N VAL A 24 2.55 -1.87 -11.22
CA VAL A 24 2.69 -3.33 -11.17
C VAL A 24 1.79 -3.92 -10.09
N HIS A 25 1.22 -5.11 -10.30
CA HIS A 25 0.37 -5.72 -9.26
C HIS A 25 1.19 -6.18 -8.04
N ASN A 26 2.24 -6.96 -8.29
CA ASN A 26 3.16 -7.46 -7.26
C ASN A 26 4.49 -6.74 -7.40
N GLN A 27 5.00 -6.16 -6.32
CA GLN A 27 6.37 -5.65 -6.31
C GLN A 27 7.35 -6.83 -6.45
N PRO A 28 8.22 -6.86 -7.48
CA PRO A 28 9.31 -7.82 -7.55
C PRO A 28 10.25 -7.62 -6.35
N LEU A 29 10.78 -8.71 -5.79
CA LEU A 29 11.81 -8.66 -4.74
C LEU A 29 13.13 -8.09 -5.28
N ASP A 30 13.38 -8.30 -6.57
CA ASP A 30 14.55 -7.82 -7.28
C ASP A 30 14.23 -6.43 -7.82
N HIS A 31 14.57 -5.42 -7.00
CA HIS A 31 14.67 -4.06 -7.47
C HIS A 31 15.91 -4.01 -8.36
N ASP A 32 15.73 -3.99 -9.69
CA ASP A 32 16.85 -3.60 -10.55
C ASP A 32 17.24 -2.21 -10.11
N ALA A 33 18.49 -2.06 -9.65
CA ALA A 33 19.06 -0.81 -9.16
C ALA A 33 19.00 0.33 -10.21
N GLU A 34 18.63 -0.01 -11.45
CA GLU A 34 18.46 0.87 -12.61
C GLU A 34 17.01 1.34 -12.84
N THR A 35 16.03 0.88 -12.07
CA THR A 35 14.64 1.35 -12.23
C THR A 35 14.47 2.78 -11.70
N MET A 36 14.61 3.74 -12.60
CA MET A 36 14.44 5.20 -12.39
C MET A 36 13.01 5.65 -12.05
N HIS A 37 12.05 4.72 -11.90
CA HIS A 37 10.63 5.03 -11.79
C HIS A 37 10.09 4.75 -10.40
N PHE A 38 9.23 5.65 -9.92
CA PHE A 38 8.52 5.46 -8.65
C PHE A 38 7.42 4.40 -8.83
N THR A 39 7.49 3.32 -8.07
CA THR A 39 6.62 2.15 -8.25
C THR A 39 5.29 2.32 -7.50
N ILE A 40 4.17 2.12 -8.19
CA ILE A 40 2.83 2.04 -7.58
C ILE A 40 2.36 0.59 -7.67
N ALA A 41 2.15 -0.03 -6.51
CA ALA A 41 1.83 -1.46 -6.44
C ALA A 41 0.66 -1.80 -5.52
N GLY A 42 0.09 -2.98 -5.75
CA GLY A 42 -0.98 -3.56 -4.93
C GLY A 42 -0.51 -4.83 -4.19
N HIS A 43 -1.34 -5.87 -4.25
CA HIS A 43 -1.11 -7.24 -3.75
C HIS A 43 -1.01 -7.42 -2.23
N ILE A 44 -0.15 -6.66 -1.57
CA ILE A 44 0.15 -6.81 -0.14
C ILE A 44 -1.08 -6.45 0.72
N HIS A 45 -1.92 -5.54 0.24
CA HIS A 45 -3.10 -5.03 0.95
C HIS A 45 -2.73 -4.51 2.36
N PRO A 46 -1.91 -3.45 2.41
CA PRO A 46 -1.39 -2.91 3.65
C PRO A 46 -2.49 -2.49 4.63
N THR A 47 -2.29 -2.88 5.88
CA THR A 47 -3.08 -2.47 7.02
C THR A 47 -2.18 -2.01 8.15
N ILE A 48 -2.72 -1.18 9.05
CA ILE A 48 -2.05 -0.76 10.26
C ILE A 48 -3.00 -0.86 11.45
N THR A 49 -2.46 -1.25 12.60
CA THR A 49 -3.26 -1.33 13.82
C THR A 49 -2.98 -0.15 14.74
N ILE A 50 -4.01 0.62 15.04
CA ILE A 50 -3.98 1.71 16.03
C ILE A 50 -4.44 1.14 17.37
N LYS A 51 -3.73 1.47 18.45
CA LYS A 51 -4.16 1.14 19.83
C LYS A 51 -4.70 2.40 20.51
N GLY A 52 -5.91 2.30 21.04
CA GLY A 52 -6.50 3.31 21.90
C GLY A 52 -5.93 3.25 23.32
N PRO A 53 -6.03 4.34 24.10
CA PRO A 53 -5.57 4.36 25.49
C PRO A 53 -6.25 3.35 26.41
N SER A 54 -7.51 3.01 26.12
CA SER A 54 -8.32 1.99 26.80
C SER A 54 -7.90 0.55 26.51
N GLY A 55 -6.96 0.32 25.58
CA GLY A 55 -6.57 -1.00 25.10
C GLY A 55 -7.29 -1.43 23.82
N ASP A 56 -8.27 -0.65 23.33
CA ASP A 56 -8.98 -0.91 22.08
C ASP A 56 -8.01 -0.96 20.88
N ARG A 57 -8.34 -1.80 19.89
CA ARG A 57 -7.51 -1.99 18.70
C ARG A 57 -8.37 -1.83 17.46
N ILE A 58 -7.95 -0.94 16.57
CA ILE A 58 -8.60 -0.75 15.28
C ILE A 58 -7.56 -1.05 14.20
N THR A 59 -7.88 -1.97 13.30
CA THR A 59 -7.06 -2.25 12.12
C THR A 59 -7.71 -1.60 10.91
N CYS A 60 -6.96 -0.70 10.27
CA CYS A 60 -7.41 0.06 9.13
C CYS A 60 -6.55 -0.25 7.91
N ARG A 61 -7.13 -0.13 6.72
CA ARG A 61 -6.37 -0.11 5.46
C ARG A 61 -5.59 1.19 5.38
N CYS A 62 -4.41 1.13 4.78
CA CYS A 62 -3.56 2.30 4.64
C CYS A 62 -2.86 2.36 3.29
N PHE A 63 -2.50 3.57 2.88
CA PHE A 63 -1.47 3.80 1.87
C PHE A 63 -0.12 3.75 2.56
N VAL A 64 0.87 3.14 1.91
CA VAL A 64 2.25 3.06 2.39
C VAL A 64 3.16 3.66 1.34
N ALA A 65 3.86 4.73 1.67
CA ALA A 65 4.89 5.30 0.79
C ALA A 65 6.28 5.15 1.39
N THR A 66 7.22 4.73 0.56
CA THR A 66 8.66 4.81 0.79
C THR A 66 9.26 5.84 -0.17
N ASP A 67 10.58 5.93 -0.23
CA ASP A 67 11.27 6.82 -1.18
C ASP A 67 11.12 6.35 -2.64
N ILE A 68 10.81 5.08 -2.87
CA ILE A 68 10.81 4.43 -4.19
C ILE A 68 9.46 3.84 -4.60
N ALA A 69 8.52 3.70 -3.65
CA ALA A 69 7.25 3.05 -3.93
C ALA A 69 6.07 3.59 -3.14
N LEU A 70 4.87 3.43 -3.70
CA LEU A 70 3.57 3.57 -3.07
C LEU A 70 2.80 2.25 -3.17
N ILE A 71 2.45 1.69 -2.01
CA ILE A 71 1.60 0.50 -1.92
C ILE A 71 0.17 0.92 -1.62
N LEU A 72 -0.74 0.53 -2.51
CA LEU A 72 -2.15 0.84 -2.44
C LEU A 72 -2.89 -0.14 -1.51
N PRO A 73 -3.87 0.34 -0.72
CA PRO A 73 -4.76 -0.53 0.02
C PRO A 73 -5.61 -1.37 -0.93
N ALA A 74 -6.15 -2.48 -0.44
CA ALA A 74 -7.17 -3.20 -1.19
C ALA A 74 -8.44 -2.35 -1.37
N PHE A 75 -8.99 -2.37 -2.59
CA PHE A 75 -10.29 -1.76 -2.88
C PHE A 75 -11.47 -2.66 -2.48
N GLY A 76 -11.34 -3.98 -2.66
CA GLY A 76 -12.41 -4.93 -2.33
C GLY A 76 -12.58 -5.15 -0.82
N SER A 77 -13.81 -5.34 -0.33
CA SER A 77 -14.10 -5.54 1.11
C SER A 77 -13.61 -6.88 1.68
N PHE A 78 -13.46 -7.92 0.85
CA PHE A 78 -13.18 -9.30 1.26
C PHE A 78 -11.70 -9.70 1.25
N THR A 79 -10.80 -8.76 1.00
CA THR A 79 -9.36 -9.05 0.99
C THR A 79 -8.80 -9.09 2.41
N GLY A 80 -8.00 -10.10 2.72
CA GLY A 80 -7.13 -10.07 3.89
C GLY A 80 -6.19 -8.86 3.86
N GLY A 81 -5.63 -8.49 5.02
CA GLY A 81 -4.71 -7.36 5.15
C GLY A 81 -3.37 -7.80 5.71
N HIS A 82 -2.28 -7.23 5.19
CA HIS A 82 -0.96 -7.43 5.76
C HIS A 82 -0.66 -6.30 6.74
N ASN A 83 -0.43 -6.63 8.02
CA ASN A 83 -0.10 -5.61 9.03
C ASN A 83 1.33 -5.11 8.80
N ILE A 84 1.47 -3.85 8.39
CA ILE A 84 2.74 -3.27 8.00
C ILE A 84 3.57 -2.90 9.22
N LYS A 85 4.83 -3.30 9.22
CA LYS A 85 5.83 -2.80 10.16
C LYS A 85 6.37 -1.46 9.69
N VAL A 86 6.36 -0.48 10.57
CA VAL A 86 6.72 0.91 10.27
C VAL A 86 8.21 1.13 10.52
N SER A 87 8.89 1.68 9.53
CA SER A 87 10.24 2.24 9.66
C SER A 87 10.17 3.78 9.68
N HIS A 88 11.29 4.43 10.01
CA HIS A 88 11.39 5.89 10.02
C HIS A 88 11.25 6.53 8.63
N THR A 89 11.49 5.79 7.56
CA THR A 89 11.37 6.24 6.17
C THR A 89 9.98 5.99 5.57
N THR A 90 9.09 5.32 6.31
CA THR A 90 7.75 4.98 5.82
C THR A 90 6.75 6.08 6.15
N ARG A 91 6.08 6.62 5.14
CA ARG A 91 4.92 7.50 5.30
C ARG A 91 3.63 6.71 5.15
N LEU A 92 2.65 7.00 6.00
CA LEU A 92 1.41 6.25 6.11
C LEU A 92 0.19 7.16 6.15
N TRP A 93 -0.85 6.73 5.44
CA TRP A 93 -2.16 7.36 5.51
C TRP A 93 -3.25 6.31 5.61
N LEU A 94 -4.24 6.53 6.47
CA LEU A 94 -5.45 5.71 6.55
C LEU A 94 -6.30 5.95 5.31
N ALA A 95 -6.76 4.85 4.70
CA ALA A 95 -7.76 4.89 3.65
C ALA A 95 -9.15 4.73 4.30
N GLN A 96 -9.99 5.76 4.20
CA GLN A 96 -11.35 5.78 4.71
C GLN A 96 -12.35 5.87 3.54
N PRO A 97 -13.63 5.51 3.75
CA PRO A 97 -14.63 5.58 2.68
C PRO A 97 -14.78 6.97 2.06
N ASP A 98 -14.55 8.02 2.85
CA ASP A 98 -14.81 9.42 2.52
C ASP A 98 -13.54 10.29 2.52
N GLY A 99 -12.35 9.69 2.73
CA GLY A 99 -11.13 10.48 2.75
C GLY A 99 -9.86 9.74 3.13
N VAL A 100 -8.81 10.53 3.33
CA VAL A 100 -7.47 10.06 3.65
C VAL A 100 -6.97 10.82 4.88
N ALA A 101 -6.50 10.10 5.89
CA ALA A 101 -5.98 10.70 7.12
C ALA A 101 -4.51 10.34 7.34
N ALA A 102 -3.64 11.33 7.54
CA ALA A 102 -2.24 11.08 7.84
C ALA A 102 -2.09 10.42 9.23
N ILE A 103 -1.19 9.45 9.33
CA ILE A 103 -0.86 8.80 10.61
C ILE A 103 0.40 9.44 11.19
N THR A 104 0.34 9.84 12.46
CA THR A 104 1.52 10.32 13.18
C THR A 104 2.33 9.14 13.71
N PRO A 105 3.66 9.29 13.86
CA PRO A 105 4.53 8.32 14.55
C PRO A 105 3.96 7.81 15.89
N ALA A 106 3.31 8.71 16.65
CA ALA A 106 2.69 8.37 17.93
C ALA A 106 1.57 7.33 17.81
N LEU A 107 0.74 7.41 16.75
CA LEU A 107 -0.36 6.48 16.48
C LEU A 107 0.13 5.17 15.86
N ALA A 108 1.26 5.18 15.17
CA ALA A 108 1.87 4.01 14.56
C ALA A 108 2.64 3.11 15.55
N LYS A 109 2.81 3.53 16.81
CA LYS A 109 3.69 2.88 17.81
C LYS A 109 3.58 1.37 17.92
N ALA A 110 2.36 0.83 17.84
CA ALA A 110 2.11 -0.60 17.94
C ALA A 110 2.70 -1.44 16.78
N ASN A 111 3.18 -0.78 15.73
CA ASN A 111 3.62 -1.39 14.48
C ASN A 111 5.09 -1.09 14.19
N TYR A 112 5.85 -0.45 15.09
CA TYR A 112 7.30 -0.28 14.90
C TYR A 112 8.03 -1.62 14.88
N ASN A 113 9.09 -1.70 14.07
CA ASN A 113 10.02 -2.81 14.13
C ASN A 113 10.90 -2.68 15.38
N THR A 114 10.70 -3.52 16.39
CA THR A 114 11.44 -3.47 17.66
C THR A 114 12.79 -4.19 17.61
N LYS A 115 13.24 -4.62 16.43
CA LYS A 115 14.58 -5.16 16.22
C LYS A 115 15.42 -4.11 15.50
N GLY A 116 16.20 -3.37 16.29
CA GLY A 116 17.45 -2.75 15.85
C GLY A 116 18.61 -3.72 16.04
#